data_AF-A0A932YNP3-F1
#
_entry.id   AF-A0A932YNP3-F1
#
_cell.length_a   1.000
_cell.length_b   1.000
_cell.length_c   1.000
_cell.angle_alpha   90.00
_cell.angle_beta   90.00
_cell.angle_gamma   90.00
#
_symmetry.space_group_name_H-M   'P 1'
#
loop_
_entity.id
_entity.type
_entity.pdbx_description
1 polymer ?
#
loop_
_entity_poly.entity_id
_entity_poly.type
_entity_poly.pdbx_seq_one_letter_code
_entity_poly.pdbx_strand_id
1 'polypeptide(L)'
;MCGIVGYVGSKEALPILLYGLRNLEYRGYDSAGVAVRGESGTAAKKAVGKISELAAAVGDGAALRGTVGIAHTRWATHGSVTVE
;
A
#
# COMPACT_ATOMS: atom_id res chain seq x y z
N MET A 1 6.81 8.41 12.02
CA MET A 1 7.47 9.09 10.88
C MET A 1 6.83 8.82 9.51
N CYS A 2 5.98 7.83 9.21
CA CYS A 2 5.50 7.51 7.84
C CYS A 2 6.59 7.09 6.83
N GLY A 3 6.16 6.33 5.81
CA GLY A 3 7.01 5.83 4.74
C GLY A 3 6.27 5.81 3.40
N ILE A 4 6.97 6.09 2.30
CA ILE A 4 6.45 6.08 0.93
C ILE A 4 7.29 5.14 0.08
N VAL A 5 6.64 4.34 -0.76
CA VAL A 5 7.27 3.53 -1.79
C VAL A 5 6.60 3.84 -3.12
N GLY A 6 7.39 4.06 -4.17
CA GLY A 6 6.91 4.17 -5.54
C GLY A 6 7.61 3.15 -6.42
N TYR A 7 6.90 2.65 -7.42
CA TYR A 7 7.47 1.76 -8.42
C TYR A 7 6.94 2.11 -9.81
N VAL A 8 7.88 2.17 -10.77
CA VAL A 8 7.63 2.36 -12.19
C VAL A 8 8.54 1.38 -12.92
N GLY A 9 7.96 0.43 -13.67
CA GLY A 9 8.77 -0.55 -14.39
C GLY A 9 7.93 -1.50 -15.24
N SER A 10 8.48 -2.70 -15.49
CA SER A 10 7.86 -3.73 -16.35
C SER A 10 7.28 -4.93 -15.59
N LYS A 11 7.63 -5.10 -14.31
CA LYS A 11 7.06 -6.12 -13.42
C LYS A 11 5.76 -5.65 -12.76
N GLU A 12 4.97 -6.58 -12.24
CA GLU A 12 3.81 -6.26 -11.38
C GLU A 12 4.23 -5.40 -10.18
N ALA A 13 3.55 -4.28 -9.99
CA ALA A 13 3.89 -3.28 -8.97
C ALA A 13 3.57 -3.78 -7.56
N LEU A 14 2.43 -4.45 -7.39
CA LEU A 14 1.90 -4.79 -6.06
C LEU A 14 2.88 -5.58 -5.17
N PRO A 15 3.53 -6.66 -5.63
CA PRO A 15 4.49 -7.40 -4.80
C PRO A 15 5.70 -6.54 -4.38
N ILE A 16 6.17 -5.67 -5.28
CA ILE A 16 7.32 -4.78 -5.04
C ILE A 16 6.94 -3.71 -4.01
N LEU A 17 5.77 -3.11 -4.16
CA LEU A 17 5.23 -2.11 -3.24
C LEU A 17 5.04 -2.69 -1.83
N LEU A 18 4.43 -3.88 -1.71
CA LEU A 18 4.25 -4.56 -0.42
C LEU A 18 5.59 -4.90 0.24
N TYR A 19 6.57 -5.38 -0.54
CA TYR A 19 7.91 -5.64 -0.04
C TYR A 19 8.59 -4.37 0.46
N GLY A 20 8.51 -3.28 -0.30
CA GLY A 20 9.03 -1.98 0.10
C GLY A 20 8.38 -1.49 1.41
N LEU A 21 7.06 -1.61 1.53
CA LEU A 21 6.34 -1.20 2.74
C LEU A 21 6.76 -1.99 3.98
N ARG A 22 7.00 -3.30 3.86
CA ARG A 22 7.51 -4.13 4.98
C ARG A 22 8.82 -3.58 5.53
N ASN A 23 9.72 -3.11 4.66
CA ASN A 23 10.97 -2.48 5.08
C ASN A 23 10.79 -1.10 5.71
N LEU A 24 9.62 -0.45 5.53
CA LEU A 24 9.30 0.87 6.09
C LEU A 24 8.31 0.81 7.27
N GLU A 25 7.90 -0.39 7.71
CA GLU A 25 6.90 -0.55 8.78
C GLU A 25 7.34 0.11 10.10
N TYR A 26 8.65 0.13 10.39
CA TYR A 26 9.19 0.84 11.56
C TYR A 26 8.92 2.35 11.56
N ARG A 27 8.60 2.95 10.40
CA ARG A 27 8.30 4.38 10.29
C ARG A 27 6.84 4.69 10.61
N GLY A 28 5.92 3.73 10.46
CA GLY A 28 4.49 3.91 10.67
C GLY A 28 3.74 2.60 10.50
N TYR A 29 2.82 2.32 11.42
CA TYR A 29 2.08 1.05 11.51
C TYR A 29 0.63 1.25 11.97
N ASP A 30 0.14 2.49 12.01
CA ASP A 30 -1.25 2.74 12.40
C ASP A 30 -2.20 2.44 11.23
N SER A 31 -1.77 2.71 10.00
CA SER A 31 -2.46 2.28 8.78
C SER A 31 -1.52 2.25 7.58
N ALA A 32 -1.94 1.57 6.52
CA ALA A 32 -1.21 1.54 5.25
C ALA A 32 -2.15 1.53 4.04
N GLY A 33 -1.62 1.88 2.88
CA GLY A 33 -2.36 1.82 1.63
C GLY A 33 -1.47 1.64 0.41
N VAL A 34 -2.07 1.15 -0.67
CA VAL A 34 -1.46 0.93 -1.97
C VAL A 34 -2.41 1.39 -3.07
N ALA A 35 -1.86 1.98 -4.12
CA ALA A 35 -2.57 2.28 -5.35
C ALA A 35 -1.75 1.82 -6.56
N VAL A 36 -2.40 1.12 -7.48
CA VAL A 36 -1.79 0.60 -8.71
C VAL A 36 -2.58 1.10 -9.92
N ARG A 37 -1.85 1.54 -10.95
CA ARG A 37 -2.40 1.95 -12.24
C ARG A 37 -2.45 0.73 -13.16
N GLY A 38 -3.65 0.20 -13.37
CA GLY A 38 -3.95 -0.83 -14.36
C GLY A 38 -4.52 -0.24 -15.65
N GLU A 39 -4.95 -1.12 -16.55
CA GLU A 39 -5.50 -0.74 -17.87
C GLU A 39 -6.82 0.03 -17.77
N SER A 40 -7.68 -0.33 -16.81
CA SER A 40 -8.98 0.30 -16.57
C SER A 40 -8.92 1.55 -15.67
N GLY A 41 -7.72 1.95 -15.26
CA GLY A 41 -7.50 3.10 -14.39
C GLY A 41 -6.76 2.75 -13.11
N THR A 42 -6.91 3.58 -12.08
CA THR A 42 -6.22 3.40 -10.80
C THR A 42 -7.14 2.67 -9.82
N ALA A 43 -6.65 1.57 -9.26
CA ALA A 43 -7.28 0.89 -8.14
C ALA A 43 -6.47 1.10 -6.87
N ALA A 44 -7.14 1.14 -5.71
CA ALA A 44 -6.49 1.37 -4.43
C ALA A 44 -7.08 0.50 -3.31
N LYS A 45 -6.23 0.10 -2.37
CA LYS A 45 -6.65 -0.45 -1.07
C LYS A 45 -5.93 0.23 0.08
N LYS A 46 -6.68 0.39 1.17
CA LYS A 46 -6.24 0.89 2.46
C LYS A 46 -6.59 -0.16 3.52
N ALA A 47 -5.80 -0.24 4.58
CA ALA A 47 -6.10 -1.02 5.76
C ALA A 47 -5.61 -0.29 7.02
N VAL A 48 -6.34 -0.48 8.12
CA VAL A 48 -5.92 -0.07 9.47
C VAL A 48 -4.96 -1.12 10.02
N GLY A 49 -3.92 -0.67 10.71
CA GLY A 49 -2.91 -1.51 11.33
C GLY A 49 -1.67 -1.73 10.47
N LYS A 50 -1.00 -2.85 10.74
CA LYS A 50 0.28 -3.25 10.17
C LYS A 50 0.19 -3.63 8.69
N ILE A 51 1.33 -3.81 8.04
CA ILE A 51 1.39 -4.25 6.63
C ILE A 51 0.72 -5.60 6.40
N SER A 52 0.64 -6.46 7.44
CA SER A 52 -0.12 -7.72 7.39
C SER A 52 -1.60 -7.50 7.07
N GLU A 53 -2.21 -6.46 7.65
CA GLU A 53 -3.62 -6.14 7.42
C GLU A 53 -3.87 -5.65 6.00
N LEU A 54 -2.95 -4.83 5.47
CA LEU A 54 -3.01 -4.41 4.08
C LEU A 54 -2.82 -5.61 3.13
N ALA A 55 -1.88 -6.51 3.42
CA ALA A 55 -1.66 -7.70 2.61
C ALA A 55 -2.91 -8.62 2.59
N ALA A 56 -3.58 -8.78 3.73
CA ALA A 56 -4.84 -9.51 3.82
C ALA A 56 -5.96 -8.82 3.01
N ALA A 57 -6.10 -7.49 3.12
CA ALA A 57 -7.12 -6.72 2.42
C ALA A 57 -6.92 -6.68 0.88
N VAL A 58 -5.68 -6.84 0.43
CA VAL A 58 -5.32 -6.94 -0.99
C VAL A 58 -5.65 -8.33 -1.57
N GLY A 59 -5.63 -9.38 -0.74
CA GLY A 59 -5.91 -10.75 -1.16
C GLY A 59 -4.93 -11.25 -2.22
N ASP A 60 -5.46 -11.82 -3.30
CA ASP A 60 -4.68 -12.30 -4.45
C ASP A 60 -4.15 -11.18 -5.37
N GLY A 61 -4.51 -9.92 -5.08
CA GLY A 61 -4.10 -8.76 -5.87
C GLY A 61 -4.82 -8.61 -7.21
N ALA A 62 -5.87 -9.39 -7.50
CA ALA A 62 -6.56 -9.35 -8.79
C ALA A 62 -7.10 -7.95 -9.14
N ALA A 63 -7.53 -7.18 -8.13
CA ALA A 63 -8.03 -5.81 -8.30
C ALA A 63 -6.92 -4.75 -8.46
N LEU A 64 -5.64 -5.10 -8.29
CA LEU A 64 -4.50 -4.18 -8.22
C LEU A 64 -3.39 -4.58 -9.21
N ARG A 65 -3.78 -5.00 -10.42
CA ARG A 65 -2.83 -5.34 -11.49
C ARG A 65 -2.30 -4.10 -12.19
N GLY A 66 -1.01 -4.13 -12.54
CA GLY A 66 -0.35 -3.05 -13.24
C GLY A 66 1.11 -2.90 -12.84
N THR A 67 1.86 -2.15 -13.64
CA THR A 67 3.32 -2.04 -13.51
C THR A 67 3.78 -0.70 -12.93
N VAL A 68 2.84 0.15 -12.54
CA VAL A 68 3.09 1.45 -11.93
C VAL A 68 2.21 1.61 -10.70
N GLY A 69 2.78 2.05 -9.58
CA GLY A 69 2.00 2.29 -8.37
C GLY A 69 2.77 2.96 -7.26
N ILE A 70 2.04 3.31 -6.21
CA ILE A 70 2.54 3.93 -4.99
C ILE A 70 1.97 3.23 -3.77
N ALA A 71 2.69 3.30 -2.66
CA ALA A 71 2.27 2.76 -1.39
C ALA A 71 2.76 3.64 -0.23
N HIS A 72 2.04 3.63 0.88
CA HIS A 72 2.32 4.47 2.04
C HIS A 72 2.03 3.76 3.37
N THR A 73 2.90 3.95 4.36
CA THR A 73 2.61 3.69 5.77
C THR A 73 2.39 4.98 6.54
N ARG A 74 1.34 5.04 7.35
CA ARG A 74 0.99 6.21 8.16
C ARG A 74 1.35 5.98 9.62
N TRP A 75 1.95 7.01 10.21
CA TRP A 75 1.98 7.27 11.65
C TRP A 75 1.00 8.41 11.92
N ALA A 76 -0.08 8.15 12.64
CA ALA A 76 -1.11 9.12 12.92
C ALA A 76 -0.63 10.16 13.94
N THR A 77 -0.50 11.42 13.53
CA THR A 77 -0.18 12.54 14.43
C THR A 77 -1.42 13.35 14.81
N HIS A 78 -2.36 13.50 13.87
CA HIS A 78 -3.66 14.12 14.05
C HIS A 78 -4.71 13.34 13.23
N GLY A 79 -5.95 13.31 13.73
CA GLY A 79 -7.04 12.53 13.17
C GLY A 79 -6.90 11.04 13.48
N SER A 80 -7.99 10.43 13.92
CA SER A 80 -8.05 9.00 14.23
C SER A 80 -7.71 8.16 12.99
N VAL A 81 -7.40 6.89 13.24
CA VAL A 81 -7.28 5.91 12.18
C VAL A 81 -8.66 5.31 11.92
N THR A 82 -9.10 5.37 10.67
CA THR A 82 -10.46 4.99 10.25
C THR A 82 -10.43 3.91 9.18
N VAL A 83 -11.51 3.13 9.13
CA VAL A 83 -11.76 2.10 8.11
C VAL A 83 -12.54 2.62 6.89
N GLU A 84 -13.08 3.84 6.96
CA GLU A 84 -13.69 4.57 5.84
C GLU A 84 -12.65 5.01 4.78
#